data_AF-A0A349NFB8-F1
#
_entry.id   AF-A0A349NFB8-F1
#
_cell.length_a   1.000
_cell.length_b   1.000
_cell.length_c   1.000
_cell.angle_alpha   90.00
_cell.angle_beta   90.00
_cell.angle_gamma   90.00
#
_symmetry.space_group_name_H-M   'P 1'
#
loop_
_entity.id
_entity.type
_entity.pdbx_description
1 polymer ?
#
loop_
_entity_poly.entity_id
_entity_poly.type
_entity_poly.pdbx_seq_one_letter_code
_entity_poly.pdbx_strand_id
1 'polypeptide(L)'
;MLDFNVRTRYYLCDKPTDMRKGRNGLAGIVREILNRDPLRYDEAFIFYGRHYDIVKILHYDLNGYVMYEKWFDEGRFLKPVFMEARRCHRISREQLILLLATAVQTKLCI
;
A
#
# COMPACT_ATOMS: atom_id res chain seq x y z
N MET A 1 -12.88 -10.17 0.09
CA MET A 1 -11.93 -9.46 -0.78
C MET A 1 -12.04 -7.99 -0.44
N LEU A 2 -10.94 -7.23 -0.28
CA LEU A 2 -11.07 -5.76 -0.19
C LEU A 2 -11.82 -5.31 -1.45
N ASP A 3 -13.01 -4.74 -1.29
CA ASP A 3 -13.72 -4.19 -2.42
C ASP A 3 -13.02 -2.88 -2.81
N PHE A 4 -12.24 -2.94 -3.87
CA PHE A 4 -11.57 -1.79 -4.46
C PHE A 4 -12.60 -0.95 -5.24
N ASN A 5 -13.55 -0.39 -4.51
CA ASN A 5 -14.66 0.39 -5.05
C ASN A 5 -14.13 1.67 -5.70
N VAL A 6 -14.80 2.10 -6.77
CA VAL A 6 -14.51 3.33 -7.55
C VAL A 6 -14.45 4.58 -6.68
N ARG A 7 -15.10 4.59 -5.51
CA ARG A 7 -15.10 5.75 -4.59
C ARG A 7 -13.88 5.83 -3.67
N THR A 8 -13.12 4.75 -3.53
CA THR A 8 -11.98 4.71 -2.60
C THR A 8 -10.77 5.41 -3.22
N ARG A 9 -10.18 6.36 -2.47
CA ARG A 9 -8.94 7.03 -2.84
C ARG A 9 -7.75 6.28 -2.27
N TYR A 10 -6.80 5.94 -3.12
CA TYR A 10 -5.62 5.16 -2.77
C TYR A 10 -4.42 6.07 -2.56
N TYR A 11 -3.73 5.90 -1.43
CA TYR A 11 -2.56 6.68 -1.05
C TYR A 11 -1.36 5.78 -0.81
N LEU A 12 -0.37 5.85 -1.70
CA LEU A 12 0.90 5.14 -1.57
C LEU A 12 1.87 5.94 -0.70
N CYS A 13 2.41 5.31 0.35
CA CYS A 13 3.48 5.87 1.17
C CYS A 13 4.75 6.07 0.33
N ASP A 14 5.49 7.16 0.52
CA ASP A 14 6.71 7.46 -0.25
C ASP A 14 7.93 6.62 0.17
N LYS A 15 7.88 6.06 1.38
CA LYS A 15 9.00 5.33 1.99
C LYS A 15 8.64 3.89 2.32
N PRO A 16 9.60 2.97 2.20
CA PRO A 16 9.44 1.62 2.72
C PRO A 16 9.04 1.63 4.20
N THR A 17 8.12 0.74 4.55
CA THR A 17 7.57 0.61 5.89
C THR A 17 8.04 -0.70 6.53
N ASP A 18 8.20 -0.71 7.85
CA ASP A 18 8.41 -1.95 8.59
C ASP A 18 7.13 -2.80 8.52
N MET A 19 7.15 -3.81 7.65
CA MET A 19 5.99 -4.65 7.36
C MET A 19 5.62 -5.60 8.51
N ARG A 20 6.38 -5.62 9.61
CA ARG A 20 5.97 -6.30 10.86
C ARG A 20 4.86 -5.55 11.60
N LYS A 21 4.60 -4.29 11.25
CA LYS A 21 3.51 -3.50 11.84
C LYS A 21 2.16 -4.08 11.42
N GLY A 22 1.34 -4.38 12.41
CA GLY A 22 -0.09 -4.65 12.23
C GLY A 22 -0.91 -3.36 12.12
N ARG A 23 -2.23 -3.51 12.15
CA ARG A 23 -3.24 -2.44 12.06
C ARG A 23 -2.88 -1.17 12.83
N ASN A 24 -2.66 -1.26 14.14
CA ASN A 24 -2.44 -0.09 14.99
C ASN A 24 -1.14 0.64 14.62
N GLY A 25 -0.07 -0.10 14.29
CA GLY A 25 1.20 0.50 13.90
C GLY A 25 1.12 1.20 12.55
N LEU A 26 0.40 0.63 11.59
CA LEU A 26 0.16 1.29 10.30
C LEU A 26 -0.77 2.50 10.45
N ALA A 27 -1.83 2.41 11.26
CA ALA A 27 -2.70 3.54 11.57
C ALA A 27 -1.93 4.68 12.27
N GLY A 28 -0.95 4.35 13.12
CA GLY A 28 -0.01 5.33 13.70
C GLY A 28 0.75 6.09 12.61
N ILE A 29 1.32 5.37 11.63
CA ILE A 29 2.01 5.99 10.48
C ILE A 29 1.07 6.93 9.70
N VAL A 30 -0.17 6.52 9.44
CA VAL A 30 -1.14 7.37 8.74
C VAL A 30 -1.36 8.70 9.49
N ARG A 31 -1.52 8.64 10.82
CA ARG A 31 -1.75 9.84 11.64
C ARG A 31 -0.50 10.70 11.75
N GLU A 32 0.62 10.10 12.12
CA GLU A 32 1.83 10.81 12.55
C GLU A 32 2.73 11.23 11.38
N ILE A 33 2.77 10.44 10.30
CA ILE A 33 3.68 10.66 9.17
C ILE A 33 2.93 11.20 7.97
N LEU A 34 1.74 10.64 7.67
CA LEU A 34 0.96 11.05 6.51
C LEU A 34 0.02 12.22 6.81
N ASN A 35 -0.13 12.61 8.10
CA ASN A 35 -1.06 13.65 8.57
C ASN A 35 -2.48 13.44 8.02
N ARG A 36 -2.94 12.19 8.03
CA ARG A 36 -4.26 11.78 7.55
C ARG A 36 -5.03 11.01 8.62
N ASP A 37 -6.33 10.90 8.42
CA ASP A 37 -7.20 10.13 9.31
C ASP A 37 -7.34 8.69 8.78
N PRO A 38 -6.81 7.67 9.49
CA PRO A 38 -6.93 6.28 9.09
C PRO A 38 -8.34 5.71 9.24
N LEU A 39 -9.30 6.45 9.79
CA LEU A 39 -10.70 6.05 9.93
C LEU A 39 -11.59 6.52 8.78
N ARG A 40 -11.04 7.25 7.80
CA ARG A 40 -11.78 7.68 6.62
C ARG A 40 -12.15 6.49 5.75
N TYR A 41 -13.46 6.27 5.62
CA TYR A 41 -14.03 5.15 4.87
C TYR A 41 -13.82 5.22 3.36
N ASP A 42 -13.43 6.38 2.82
CA ASP A 42 -13.18 6.59 1.40
C ASP A 42 -11.68 6.68 1.09
N GLU A 43 -10.81 6.29 2.02
CA GLU A 43 -9.36 6.30 1.85
C GLU A 43 -8.72 4.96 2.21
N ALA A 44 -7.75 4.54 1.40
CA ALA A 44 -6.94 3.36 1.66
C ALA A 44 -5.46 3.71 1.52
N PHE A 45 -4.65 3.17 2.43
CA PHE A 45 -3.24 3.50 2.59
C PHE A 45 -2.37 2.31 2.23
N ILE A 46 -1.49 2.49 1.24
CA ILE A 46 -0.65 1.44 0.68
C ILE A 46 0.77 1.61 1.21
N PHE A 47 1.26 0.54 1.81
CA PHE A 47 2.59 0.40 2.38
C PHE A 47 3.33 -0.73 1.68
N TYR A 48 4.65 -0.63 1.63
CA TYR A 48 5.49 -1.66 1.04
C TYR A 48 6.78 -1.88 1.81
N GLY A 49 7.31 -3.09 1.73
CA GLY A 49 8.58 -3.47 2.33
C GLY A 49 9.79 -2.92 1.55
N ARG A 50 10.93 -2.80 2.23
CA ARG A 50 12.20 -2.35 1.60
C ARG A 50 12.65 -3.23 0.44
N HIS A 51 12.30 -4.51 0.49
CA HIS A 51 12.65 -5.49 -0.54
C HIS A 51 11.63 -5.57 -1.68
N TYR A 52 10.57 -4.75 -1.67
CA TYR A 52 9.53 -4.72 -2.72
C TYR A 52 8.86 -6.09 -2.96
N ASP A 53 8.81 -6.91 -1.93
CA ASP A 53 8.28 -8.28 -1.90
C ASP A 53 6.97 -8.38 -1.12
N ILE A 54 6.63 -7.36 -0.33
CA ILE A 54 5.41 -7.30 0.47
C ILE A 54 4.72 -5.96 0.27
N VAL A 55 3.40 -6.01 0.06
CA VAL A 55 2.50 -4.84 0.03
C VAL A 55 1.41 -5.02 1.07
N LYS A 56 1.11 -3.96 1.82
CA LYS A 56 -0.05 -3.88 2.72
C LYS A 56 -0.96 -2.74 2.30
N ILE A 57 -2.26 -2.96 2.40
CA ILE A 57 -3.28 -1.94 2.21
C ILE A 57 -4.11 -1.89 3.48
N LEU A 58 -4.03 -0.77 4.20
CA LEU A 58 -4.87 -0.47 5.35
C LEU A 58 -6.07 0.35 4.90
N HIS A 59 -7.26 -0.10 5.25
CA HIS A 59 -8.51 0.59 4.98
C HIS A 59 -9.40 0.53 6.23
N TYR A 60 -10.25 1.53 6.43
CA TYR A 60 -11.30 1.47 7.45
C TYR A 60 -12.63 1.31 6.73
N ASP A 61 -13.25 0.14 6.86
CA ASP A 61 -14.59 -0.14 6.37
C ASP A 61 -15.62 0.27 7.43
N LEU A 62 -16.92 0.16 7.11
CA LEU A 62 -18.07 0.58 7.93
C LEU A 62 -17.88 0.39 9.44
N ASN A 63 -17.41 -0.78 9.87
CA ASN A 63 -17.32 -1.15 11.29
C ASN A 63 -15.91 -1.52 11.75
N GLY A 64 -14.88 -1.23 10.96
CA GLY A 64 -13.52 -1.53 11.40
C GLY A 64 -12.45 -1.52 10.32
N TYR A 65 -11.23 -1.67 10.79
CA TYR A 65 -10.09 -1.79 9.90
C TYR A 65 -10.09 -3.12 9.15
N VAL A 66 -9.82 -3.02 7.86
CA VAL A 66 -9.52 -4.14 6.98
C VAL A 66 -8.08 -3.97 6.50
N MET A 67 -7.33 -5.07 6.46
CA MET A 67 -5.97 -5.09 5.96
C MET A 67 -5.82 -6.18 4.92
N TYR A 68 -5.33 -5.81 3.75
CA TYR A 68 -4.85 -6.74 2.74
C TYR A 68 -3.33 -6.78 2.79
N GLU A 69 -2.78 -7.98 2.77
CA GLU A 69 -1.34 -8.23 2.73
C GLU A 69 -1.06 -9.18 1.57
N LYS A 70 -0.13 -8.79 0.70
CA LYS A 70 0.31 -9.60 -0.44
C LYS A 70 1.82 -9.77 -0.37
N TRP A 71 2.24 -11.02 -0.47
CA TRP A 71 3.61 -11.41 -0.76
C TRP A 71 3.78 -11.67 -2.25
N PHE A 72 4.94 -11.30 -2.78
CA PHE A 72 5.39 -11.64 -4.11
C PHE A 72 6.44 -12.74 -3.97
N ASP A 73 6.00 -14.00 -4.12
CA ASP A 73 6.87 -15.16 -3.90
C ASP A 73 7.96 -15.28 -4.98
N GLU A 74 7.62 -14.91 -6.22
CA GLU A 74 8.52 -14.94 -7.37
C GLU A 74 8.74 -13.53 -7.93
N GLY A 75 9.73 -12.83 -7.38
CA GLY A 75 10.15 -11.52 -7.85
C GLY A 75 9.76 -10.38 -6.93
N ARG A 76 9.76 -9.16 -7.48
CA ARG A 76 9.45 -7.92 -6.75
C ARG A 76 8.42 -7.13 -7.50
N PHE A 77 7.57 -6.39 -6.79
CA PHE A 77 6.75 -5.41 -7.49
C PHE A 77 7.60 -4.22 -7.96
N LEU A 78 7.08 -3.48 -8.94
CA LEU A 78 7.77 -2.34 -9.52
C LEU A 78 8.07 -1.27 -8.48
N LYS A 79 9.35 -0.89 -8.35
CA LYS A 79 9.77 0.20 -7.48
C LYS A 79 9.07 1.51 -7.91
N PRO A 80 8.29 2.17 -7.03
CA PRO A 80 7.67 3.44 -7.36
C PRO A 80 8.70 4.54 -7.55
N VAL A 81 8.44 5.43 -8.52
CA VAL A 81 9.20 6.67 -8.74
C VAL A 81 8.28 7.83 -8.41
N PHE A 82 8.70 8.68 -7.47
CA PHE A 82 7.92 9.83 -7.02
C PHE A 82 8.51 11.11 -7.58
N MET A 83 7.72 11.84 -8.36
CA MET A 83 8.15 13.08 -9.01
C MET A 83 8.08 14.30 -8.08
N GLU A 84 7.35 14.19 -6.97
CA GLU A 84 7.13 15.27 -6.01
C GLU A 84 7.62 14.85 -4.62
N ALA A 85 8.12 15.81 -3.84
CA ALA A 85 8.49 15.57 -2.45
C ALA A 85 7.24 15.57 -1.54
N ARG A 86 6.57 14.42 -1.44
CA ARG A 86 5.41 14.21 -0.55
C ARG A 86 5.59 12.91 0.24
N ARG A 87 4.94 12.82 1.41
CA ARG A 87 4.95 11.60 2.25
C ARG A 87 3.98 10.52 1.77
N CYS A 88 2.95 10.92 1.01
CA CYS A 88 2.05 10.00 0.33
C CYS A 88 1.61 10.55 -1.01
N HIS A 89 1.38 9.65 -1.96
CA HIS A 89 0.98 9.97 -3.31
C HIS A 89 -0.37 9.32 -3.61
N ARG A 90 -1.31 10.11 -4.10
CA ARG A 90 -2.59 9.57 -4.57
C ARG A 90 -2.34 8.78 -5.85
N ILE A 91 -2.78 7.53 -5.91
CA ILE A 91 -2.72 6.69 -7.10
C ILE A 91 -4.14 6.33 -7.55
N SER A 92 -4.29 6.07 -8.85
CA SER A 92 -5.51 5.52 -9.44
C SER A 92 -5.69 4.05 -9.08
N ARG A 93 -6.90 3.53 -9.28
CA ARG A 93 -7.20 2.11 -9.11
C ARG A 93 -6.40 1.27 -10.09
N GLU A 94 -6.21 1.75 -11.31
CA GLU A 94 -5.45 1.09 -12.36
C GLU A 94 -3.97 0.99 -11.98
N GLN A 95 -3.40 2.05 -11.42
CA GLN A 95 -2.03 2.05 -10.88
C GLN A 95 -1.89 1.11 -9.68
N LEU A 96 -2.90 1.03 -8.80
CA LEU A 96 -2.90 0.06 -7.71
C LEU A 96 -2.92 -1.38 -8.24
N ILE A 97 -3.81 -1.67 -9.19
CA ILE A 97 -3.90 -2.99 -9.83
C ILE A 97 -2.56 -3.35 -10.49
N LEU A 98 -1.95 -2.42 -11.22
CA LEU A 98 -0.63 -2.63 -11.82
C LEU A 98 0.43 -2.94 -10.75
N LEU A 99 0.49 -2.15 -9.68
CA LEU A 99 1.43 -2.35 -8.57
C LEU A 99 1.24 -3.73 -7.92
N LEU A 100 0.00 -4.20 -7.80
CA LEU A 100 -0.32 -5.50 -7.23
C LEU A 100 -0.09 -6.65 -8.23
N ALA A 101 -0.26 -6.44 -9.52
CA ALA A 101 -0.19 -7.49 -10.54
C ALA A 101 1.22 -7.74 -11.06
N THR A 102 2.04 -6.69 -11.17
CA THR A 102 3.36 -6.79 -11.79
C THR A 102 4.38 -7.36 -10.82
N ALA A 103 4.78 -8.62 -11.02
CA ALA A 103 5.99 -9.17 -10.45
C ALA A 103 7.11 -9.09 -11.51
N VAL A 104 8.22 -8.43 -11.18
CA VAL A 104 9.46 -8.48 -11.96
C VAL A 104 10.33 -9.56 -11.36
N GLN A 105 10.58 -10.62 -12.12
CA GLN A 105 11.51 -11.66 -11.71
C GLN A 105 12.90 -11.04 -11.51
N THR A 106 13.46 -11.28 -10.34
CA THR A 106 14.80 -10.78 -9.98
C THR A 106 15.89 -11.80 -10.23
N LYS A 107 15.50 -13.01 -10.67
CA LYS A 107 16.37 -14.15 -10.93
C LYS A 107 15.90 -14.79 -12.22
N LEU A 108 16.85 -15.31 -12.99
CA LEU A 108 16.56 -16.14 -14.15
C LEU A 108 16.16 -17.52 -13.61
N CYS A 109 14.92 -17.96 -13.88
CA CYS A 109 14.51 -19.34 -13.66
C CYS A 109 14.99 -20.15 -14.87
N ILE A 110 15.96 -21.04 -14.66
CA ILE A 110 16.53 -21.95 -15.66
C ILE A 110 15.89 -23.32 -15.48
#